data_AF-A0A820DLZ7-F1
#
_entry.id   AF-A0A820DLZ7-F1
#
_cell.length_a   1.000
_cell.length_b   1.000
_cell.length_c   1.000
_cell.angle_alpha   90.00
_cell.angle_beta   90.00
_cell.angle_gamma   90.00
#
_symmetry.space_group_name_H-M   'P 1'
#
loop_
_entity.id
_entity.type
_entity.pdbx_description
1 polymer ?
#
loop_
_entity_poly.entity_id
_entity_poly.type
_entity_poly.pdbx_seq_one_letter_code
_entity_poly.pdbx_strand_id
1 'polypeptide(L)'
;MITSNRATFRGLSTTKRAKYLIAFSVIFWALVSSHIAIEQTILNGQCSQFGTYATIYSIFTIIAIGSIPPIMMGICGYLTYRNMRHLRVRIQPTVNNINEGHVHIRQRDRDLLIIVIYEIFIYVLTASLYPLILVETIITNNTIARKSALHSQVESFLLFLSFLLLSVNSAAACYIYLVLSKSFRRDFKQIFIYIYRKLTRQTEVVTVHGPTGTIKRNTQV
;
A
#
# COMPACT_ATOMS: atom_id res chain seq x y z
N MET A 1 12.08 -15.36 -2.27
CA MET A 1 10.86 -15.89 -2.88
C MET A 1 11.27 -16.87 -3.98
N ILE A 2 10.89 -18.15 -3.88
CA ILE A 2 11.42 -19.29 -4.66
C ILE A 2 10.35 -19.79 -5.66
N THR A 3 9.94 -18.93 -6.60
CA THR A 3 8.82 -19.27 -7.52
C THR A 3 9.16 -19.21 -9.00
N SER A 4 10.28 -18.58 -9.39
CA SER A 4 10.74 -18.56 -10.79
C SER A 4 11.71 -19.71 -11.10
N ASN A 5 11.51 -20.37 -12.24
CA ASN A 5 12.39 -21.42 -12.78
C ASN A 5 13.72 -20.86 -13.33
N ARG A 6 13.81 -19.54 -13.55
CA ARG A 6 15.04 -18.87 -14.02
C ARG A 6 15.79 -18.24 -12.85
N ALA A 7 17.06 -18.62 -12.67
CA ALA A 7 17.94 -18.13 -11.60
C ALA A 7 18.14 -16.60 -11.64
N THR A 8 18.18 -16.01 -12.83
CA THR A 8 18.27 -14.56 -13.03
C THR A 8 17.09 -13.79 -12.46
N PHE A 9 15.86 -14.32 -12.63
CA PHE A 9 14.65 -13.74 -12.04
C PHE A 9 14.59 -13.90 -10.51
N ARG A 10 15.13 -15.00 -9.96
CA ARG A 10 15.26 -15.16 -8.50
C ARG A 10 16.24 -14.16 -7.88
N GLY A 11 17.29 -13.77 -8.61
CA GLY A 11 18.24 -12.74 -8.18
C GLY A 11 17.66 -11.32 -8.15
N LEU A 12 16.59 -11.06 -8.91
CA LEU A 12 15.88 -9.77 -8.91
C LEU A 12 15.04 -9.54 -7.65
N SER A 13 14.40 -10.58 -7.11
CA SER A 13 13.55 -10.49 -5.91
C SER A 13 14.32 -10.59 -4.58
N THR A 14 15.51 -10.00 -4.51
CA THR A 14 16.28 -9.92 -3.25
C THR A 14 15.81 -8.73 -2.42
N THR A 15 15.81 -8.88 -1.09
CA THR A 15 15.45 -7.80 -0.15
C THR A 15 16.34 -6.57 -0.31
N LYS A 16 17.62 -6.73 -0.69
CA LYS A 16 18.53 -5.62 -1.00
C LYS A 16 18.03 -4.80 -2.18
N ARG A 17 17.64 -5.44 -3.29
CA ARG A 17 17.09 -4.75 -4.47
C ARG A 17 15.73 -4.13 -4.20
N ALA A 18 14.88 -4.81 -3.44
CA ALA A 18 13.59 -4.25 -3.02
C ALA A 18 13.78 -2.91 -2.26
N LYS A 19 14.75 -2.83 -1.35
CA LYS A 19 15.08 -1.57 -0.65
C LYS A 19 15.52 -0.46 -1.62
N TYR A 20 16.40 -0.77 -2.57
CA TYR A 20 16.82 0.20 -3.59
C TYR A 20 15.66 0.66 -4.48
N LEU A 21 14.78 -0.25 -4.90
CA LEU A 21 13.60 0.07 -5.69
C LEU A 21 12.61 0.95 -4.93
N ILE A 22 12.39 0.69 -3.63
CA ILE A 22 11.55 1.52 -2.78
C ILE A 22 12.16 2.93 -2.66
N ALA A 23 13.45 3.03 -2.32
CA ALA A 23 14.14 4.32 -2.20
C ALA A 23 14.10 5.12 -3.51
N PHE A 24 14.39 4.46 -4.64
CA PHE A 24 14.29 5.06 -5.96
C PHE A 24 12.87 5.52 -6.27
N SER A 25 11.86 4.70 -5.99
CA SER A 25 10.44 5.04 -6.21
C SER A 25 10.05 6.28 -5.41
N VAL A 26 10.43 6.36 -4.13
CA VAL A 26 10.13 7.52 -3.28
C VAL A 26 10.77 8.80 -3.85
N ILE A 27 12.05 8.74 -4.24
CA ILE A 27 12.75 9.90 -4.82
C ILE A 27 12.12 10.30 -6.15
N PHE A 28 11.87 9.32 -7.03
CA PHE A 28 11.26 9.55 -8.34
C PHE A 28 9.89 10.22 -8.22
N TRP A 29 9.00 9.70 -7.38
CA TRP A 29 7.68 10.28 -7.19
C TRP A 29 7.73 11.65 -6.51
N ALA A 30 8.68 11.90 -5.61
CA ALA A 30 8.87 13.22 -5.01
C ALA A 30 9.32 14.26 -6.06
N LEU A 31 10.28 13.91 -6.91
CA LEU A 31 10.71 14.75 -8.02
C LEU A 31 9.58 14.99 -9.02
N VAL A 32 8.86 13.95 -9.41
CA VAL A 32 7.70 14.07 -10.30
C VAL A 32 6.63 14.97 -9.66
N SER A 33 6.36 14.87 -8.36
CA SER A 33 5.32 15.68 -7.70
C SER A 33 5.74 17.14 -7.49
N SER A 34 7.02 17.47 -7.61
CA SER A 34 7.54 18.82 -7.34
C SER A 34 6.93 19.91 -8.24
N HIS A 35 6.57 19.59 -9.49
CA HIS A 35 5.93 20.55 -10.40
C HIS A 35 4.60 21.09 -9.84
N ILE A 36 3.87 20.29 -9.07
CA ILE A 36 2.61 20.70 -8.44
C ILE A 36 2.85 21.84 -7.45
N ALA A 37 3.93 21.77 -6.67
CA ALA A 37 4.24 22.78 -5.67
C ALA A 37 4.69 24.11 -6.28
N ILE A 38 5.33 24.08 -7.45
CA ILE A 38 5.86 25.26 -8.14
C ILE A 38 4.74 26.03 -8.86
N GLU A 39 3.81 25.31 -9.48
CA GLU A 39 2.77 25.88 -10.35
C GLU A 39 1.43 26.16 -9.62
N GLN A 40 1.39 25.94 -8.30
CA GLN A 40 0.24 26.35 -7.48
C GLN A 40 0.23 27.87 -7.30
N THR A 41 -0.89 28.50 -7.64
CA THR A 41 -1.06 29.95 -7.51
C THR A 41 -2.27 30.28 -6.65
N ILE A 42 -2.20 31.42 -5.96
CA ILE A 42 -3.30 31.93 -5.15
C ILE A 42 -4.08 32.94 -5.98
N LEU A 43 -5.31 32.60 -6.35
CA LEU A 43 -6.22 33.53 -7.03
C LEU A 43 -7.49 33.66 -6.18
N ASN A 44 -7.91 34.88 -5.90
CA ASN A 44 -9.13 35.17 -5.12
C ASN A 44 -9.18 34.45 -3.75
N GLY A 45 -8.02 34.29 -3.09
CA GLY A 45 -7.90 33.62 -1.79
C GLY A 45 -8.00 32.10 -1.84
N GLN A 46 -8.04 31.49 -3.03
CA GLN A 46 -8.02 30.05 -3.21
C GLN A 46 -6.69 29.60 -3.81
N CYS A 47 -6.10 28.56 -3.22
CA CYS A 47 -4.95 27.86 -3.79
C CYS A 47 -5.47 26.83 -4.79
N SER A 48 -5.27 27.10 -6.08
CA SER A 48 -5.71 26.20 -7.13
C SER A 48 -4.80 26.31 -8.35
N GLN A 49 -5.06 25.46 -9.32
CA GLN A 49 -4.44 25.52 -10.62
C GLN A 49 -5.39 26.18 -11.61
N PHE A 50 -4.88 27.11 -12.41
CA PHE A 50 -5.69 27.90 -13.34
C PHE A 50 -5.17 27.75 -14.78
N GLY A 51 -6.05 27.99 -15.74
CA GLY A 51 -5.72 28.01 -17.16
C GLY A 51 -5.29 26.65 -17.73
N THR A 52 -4.34 26.67 -18.66
CA THR A 52 -3.85 25.49 -19.40
C THR A 52 -3.19 24.45 -18.49
N TYR A 53 -2.56 24.89 -17.40
CA TYR A 53 -1.90 24.00 -16.46
C TYR A 53 -2.90 23.07 -15.75
N ALA A 54 -4.11 23.54 -15.41
CA ALA A 54 -5.15 22.72 -14.81
C ALA A 54 -5.57 21.54 -15.72
N THR A 55 -5.58 21.76 -17.04
CA THR A 55 -5.84 20.70 -18.02
C THR A 55 -4.70 19.68 -18.05
N ILE A 56 -3.45 20.15 -18.10
CA ILE A 56 -2.26 19.28 -18.11
C ILE A 56 -2.21 18.42 -16.84
N TYR A 57 -2.41 19.04 -15.68
CA TYR A 57 -2.44 18.35 -14.39
C TYR A 57 -3.55 17.30 -14.30
N SER A 58 -4.73 17.58 -14.83
CA SER A 58 -5.82 16.60 -14.80
C SER A 58 -5.51 15.40 -15.70
N ILE A 59 -4.94 15.62 -16.89
CA ILE A 59 -4.46 14.53 -17.76
C ILE A 59 -3.40 13.71 -17.03
N PHE A 60 -2.43 14.38 -16.40
CA PHE A 60 -1.41 13.73 -15.59
C PHE A 60 -2.02 12.88 -14.48
N THR A 61 -3.01 13.40 -13.76
CA THR A 61 -3.70 12.72 -12.66
C THR A 61 -4.45 11.46 -13.15
N ILE A 62 -5.17 11.56 -14.27
CA ILE A 62 -5.89 10.41 -14.86
C ILE A 62 -4.92 9.29 -15.25
N ILE A 63 -3.76 9.64 -15.81
CA ILE A 63 -2.77 8.66 -16.23
C ILE A 63 -2.02 8.09 -15.02
N ALA A 64 -1.40 8.96 -14.22
CA ALA A 64 -0.49 8.59 -13.15
C ALA A 64 -1.19 8.00 -11.92
N ILE A 65 -2.39 8.48 -11.59
CA ILE A 65 -3.17 7.99 -10.45
C ILE A 65 -4.28 7.05 -10.94
N GLY A 66 -5.04 7.45 -11.96
CA GLY A 66 -6.20 6.68 -12.41
C GLY A 66 -5.86 5.37 -13.12
N SER A 67 -4.81 5.35 -13.96
CA SER A 67 -4.62 4.27 -14.95
C SER A 67 -3.40 3.39 -14.68
N ILE A 68 -2.23 4.01 -14.48
CA ILE A 68 -0.96 3.26 -14.33
C ILE A 68 -1.00 2.29 -13.13
N PRO A 69 -1.40 2.71 -11.91
CA PRO A 69 -1.41 1.83 -10.75
C PRO A 69 -2.29 0.58 -10.91
N PRO A 70 -3.58 0.67 -11.30
CA PRO A 70 -4.41 -0.53 -11.45
C PRO A 70 -3.95 -1.42 -12.62
N ILE A 71 -3.43 -0.86 -13.71
CA ILE A 71 -2.86 -1.66 -14.82
C ILE A 71 -1.63 -2.43 -14.32
N MET A 72 -0.71 -1.75 -13.63
CA MET A 72 0.50 -2.37 -13.08
C MET A 72 0.17 -3.44 -12.04
N MET A 73 -0.75 -3.16 -11.12
CA MET A 73 -1.22 -4.12 -10.12
C MET A 73 -1.94 -5.30 -10.79
N GLY A 74 -2.74 -5.06 -11.83
CA GLY A 74 -3.43 -6.10 -12.60
C GLY A 74 -2.46 -7.02 -13.33
N ILE A 75 -1.45 -6.47 -14.03
CA ILE A 75 -0.41 -7.25 -14.70
C ILE A 75 0.39 -8.07 -13.68
N CYS A 76 0.86 -7.43 -12.60
CA CYS A 76 1.62 -8.12 -11.55
C CYS A 76 0.79 -9.22 -10.86
N GLY A 77 -0.48 -8.94 -10.58
CA GLY A 77 -1.43 -9.88 -9.99
C GLY A 77 -1.68 -11.07 -10.91
N TYR A 78 -1.89 -10.83 -12.21
CA TYR A 78 -2.08 -11.87 -13.21
C TYR A 78 -0.82 -12.75 -13.37
N LEU A 79 0.36 -12.14 -13.47
CA LEU A 79 1.63 -12.88 -13.55
C LEU A 79 1.85 -13.74 -12.30
N THR A 80 1.52 -13.21 -11.13
CA THR A 80 1.59 -13.95 -9.86
C THR A 80 0.61 -15.12 -9.86
N TYR A 81 -0.64 -14.89 -10.27
CA TYR A 81 -1.65 -15.95 -10.41
C TYR A 81 -1.21 -17.06 -11.38
N ARG A 82 -0.73 -16.69 -12.56
CA ARG A 82 -0.25 -17.63 -13.59
C ARG A 82 0.91 -18.47 -13.06
N ASN A 83 1.89 -17.84 -12.42
CA ASN A 83 3.01 -18.56 -11.80
C ASN A 83 2.54 -19.54 -10.72
N MET A 84 1.59 -19.13 -9.86
CA MET A 84 1.02 -20.00 -8.85
C MET A 84 0.24 -21.18 -9.45
N ARG A 85 -0.49 -20.95 -10.54
CA ARG A 85 -1.18 -22.04 -11.27
C ARG A 85 -0.20 -23.05 -11.84
N HIS A 86 0.89 -22.60 -12.47
CA HIS A 86 1.93 -23.50 -12.99
C HIS A 86 2.62 -24.29 -11.87
N LEU A 87 2.89 -23.67 -10.72
CA LEU A 87 3.43 -24.37 -9.55
C LEU A 87 2.48 -25.45 -9.03
N ARG A 88 1.17 -25.20 -9.01
CA ARG A 88 0.16 -26.21 -8.61
C ARG A 88 0.13 -27.41 -9.55
N VAL A 89 0.28 -27.20 -10.86
CA VAL A 89 0.25 -28.29 -11.85
C VAL A 89 1.54 -29.10 -11.82
N ARG A 90 2.69 -28.46 -11.58
CA ARG A 90 3.99 -29.15 -11.54
C ARG A 90 4.23 -29.92 -10.23
N ILE A 91 3.66 -29.43 -9.12
CA ILE A 91 3.72 -30.07 -7.80
C ILE A 91 2.36 -30.74 -7.56
N GLN A 92 2.00 -31.67 -8.43
CA GLN A 92 0.93 -32.62 -8.10
C GLN A 92 1.48 -33.49 -6.95
N PRO A 93 0.77 -33.62 -5.81
CA PRO A 93 1.31 -34.33 -4.67
C PRO A 93 1.45 -35.80 -5.03
N THR A 94 2.68 -36.27 -5.25
CA THR A 94 2.98 -37.69 -5.02
C THR A 94 2.72 -37.91 -3.54
N VAL A 95 1.59 -38.57 -3.26
CA VAL A 95 0.79 -38.50 -2.01
C VAL A 95 1.52 -38.91 -0.73
N ASN A 96 2.77 -39.36 -0.78
CA ASN A 96 3.23 -40.25 0.28
C ASN A 96 4.14 -39.69 1.38
N ASN A 97 4.75 -38.48 1.36
CA ASN A 97 5.61 -38.12 2.52
C ASN A 97 6.10 -36.65 2.70
N ILE A 98 5.43 -35.60 2.25
CA ILE A 98 6.07 -34.25 2.22
C ILE A 98 5.43 -33.21 3.14
N ASN A 99 6.09 -33.02 4.30
CA ASN A 99 6.40 -31.79 5.03
C ASN A 99 5.32 -30.68 5.12
N GLU A 100 4.79 -30.49 6.35
CA GLU A 100 3.89 -29.38 6.75
C GLU A 100 4.35 -27.98 6.28
N GLY A 101 5.67 -27.77 6.13
CA GLY A 101 6.25 -26.51 5.66
C GLY A 101 5.83 -26.09 4.25
N HIS A 102 5.62 -27.04 3.32
CA HIS A 102 5.19 -26.71 1.95
C HIS A 102 3.71 -26.26 1.89
N VAL A 103 2.87 -26.82 2.77
CA VAL A 103 1.45 -26.46 2.86
C VAL A 103 1.30 -25.04 3.40
N HIS A 104 2.09 -24.66 4.41
CA HIS A 104 2.05 -23.32 5.01
C HIS A 104 2.51 -22.21 4.04
N ILE A 105 3.58 -22.45 3.25
CA ILE A 105 4.03 -21.50 2.22
C ILE A 105 2.92 -21.27 1.17
N ARG A 106 2.25 -22.35 0.74
CA ARG A 106 1.17 -22.27 -0.27
C ARG A 106 -0.05 -21.49 0.21
N GLN A 107 -0.40 -21.59 1.49
CA GLN A 107 -1.50 -20.81 2.07
C GLN A 107 -1.14 -19.32 2.12
N ARG A 108 0.09 -18.98 2.52
CA ARG A 108 0.55 -17.59 2.57
C ARG A 108 0.52 -16.90 1.21
N ASP A 109 0.94 -17.60 0.15
CA ASP A 109 0.91 -17.07 -1.22
C ASP A 109 -0.53 -16.84 -1.74
N ARG A 110 -1.47 -17.73 -1.38
CA ARG A 110 -2.90 -17.55 -1.72
C ARG A 110 -3.49 -16.34 -0.99
N ASP A 111 -3.20 -16.21 0.30
CA ASP A 111 -3.71 -15.10 1.10
C ASP A 111 -3.14 -13.77 0.61
N LEU A 112 -1.87 -13.73 0.20
CA LEU A 112 -1.25 -12.56 -0.43
C LEU A 112 -1.97 -12.17 -1.73
N LEU A 113 -2.29 -13.14 -2.59
CA LEU A 113 -3.02 -12.88 -3.83
C LEU A 113 -4.45 -12.35 -3.57
N ILE A 114 -5.15 -12.90 -2.58
CA ILE A 114 -6.46 -12.40 -2.16
C ILE A 114 -6.36 -10.93 -1.72
N ILE A 115 -5.37 -10.60 -0.89
CA ILE A 115 -5.14 -9.22 -0.45
C ILE A 115 -4.93 -8.28 -1.62
N VAL A 116 -4.09 -8.65 -2.59
CA VAL A 116 -3.82 -7.83 -3.79
C VAL A 116 -5.11 -7.59 -4.60
N ILE A 117 -5.99 -8.58 -4.73
CA ILE A 117 -7.28 -8.40 -5.43
C ILE A 117 -8.17 -7.40 -4.68
N TYR A 118 -8.26 -7.52 -3.35
CA TYR A 118 -9.03 -6.57 -2.54
C TYR A 118 -8.43 -5.17 -2.57
N GLU A 119 -7.11 -5.06 -2.58
CA GLU A 119 -6.39 -3.79 -2.71
C GLU A 119 -6.69 -3.13 -4.05
N ILE A 120 -6.67 -3.88 -5.16
CA ILE A 120 -7.08 -3.37 -6.49
C ILE A 120 -8.54 -2.91 -6.46
N PHE A 121 -9.44 -3.70 -5.88
CA PHE A 121 -10.86 -3.36 -5.81
C PHE A 121 -11.11 -2.07 -5.02
N ILE A 122 -10.52 -1.95 -3.83
CA ILE A 122 -10.64 -0.76 -2.98
C ILE A 122 -9.97 0.44 -3.64
N TYR A 123 -8.81 0.24 -4.29
CA TYR A 123 -8.12 1.28 -5.04
C TYR A 123 -9.01 1.82 -6.15
N VAL A 124 -9.60 0.96 -6.98
CA VAL A 124 -10.50 1.39 -8.06
C VAL A 124 -11.69 2.15 -7.49
N LEU A 125 -12.33 1.66 -6.42
CA LEU A 125 -13.48 2.36 -5.82
C LEU A 125 -13.11 3.72 -5.24
N THR A 126 -11.98 3.84 -4.55
CA THR A 126 -11.62 5.05 -3.79
C THR A 126 -10.84 6.07 -4.61
N ALA A 127 -9.98 5.61 -5.53
CA ALA A 127 -9.07 6.46 -6.30
C ALA A 127 -9.61 6.84 -7.69
N SER A 128 -10.59 6.12 -8.25
CA SER A 128 -11.14 6.45 -9.59
C SER A 128 -12.10 7.64 -9.58
N LEU A 129 -12.75 7.93 -8.45
CA LEU A 129 -13.70 9.04 -8.32
C LEU A 129 -13.03 10.39 -8.58
N TYR A 130 -11.83 10.60 -8.04
CA TYR A 130 -11.10 11.86 -8.18
C TYR A 130 -10.78 12.25 -9.64
N PRO A 131 -10.11 11.40 -10.46
CA PRO A 131 -9.85 11.72 -11.86
C PRO A 131 -11.14 11.84 -12.69
N LEU A 132 -12.20 11.09 -12.38
CA LEU A 132 -13.48 11.23 -13.07
C LEU A 132 -14.09 12.63 -12.87
N ILE A 133 -14.08 13.14 -11.64
CA ILE A 133 -14.60 14.47 -11.35
C ILE A 133 -13.71 15.56 -11.96
N LEU A 134 -12.39 15.39 -12.00
CA LEU A 134 -11.51 16.33 -12.71
C LEU A 134 -11.82 16.41 -14.22
N VAL A 135 -12.13 15.28 -14.86
CA VAL A 135 -12.58 15.27 -16.25
C VAL A 135 -13.88 16.04 -16.41
N GLU A 136 -14.85 15.80 -15.53
CA GLU A 136 -16.12 16.54 -15.52
C GLU A 136 -15.89 18.04 -15.37
N THR A 137 -15.04 18.45 -14.41
CA THR A 137 -14.66 19.85 -14.20
C THR A 137 -14.13 20.51 -15.46
N ILE A 138 -13.23 19.82 -16.18
CA ILE A 138 -12.65 20.33 -17.43
C ILE A 138 -13.71 20.43 -18.53
N ILE A 139 -14.52 19.39 -18.72
CA ILE A 139 -15.56 19.38 -19.76
C ILE A 139 -16.53 20.53 -19.51
N THR A 140 -17.00 20.67 -18.28
CA THR A 140 -17.99 21.68 -17.92
C THR A 140 -17.41 23.10 -17.99
N ASN A 141 -16.14 23.30 -17.61
CA ASN A 141 -15.47 24.60 -17.77
C ASN A 141 -15.31 25.01 -19.24
N ASN A 142 -15.15 24.06 -20.16
CA ASN A 142 -14.99 24.35 -21.59
C ASN A 142 -16.32 24.46 -22.35
N THR A 143 -17.38 23.79 -21.88
CA THR A 143 -18.68 23.74 -22.57
C THR A 143 -19.70 24.73 -22.01
N ILE A 144 -19.65 25.06 -20.72
CA ILE A 144 -20.62 25.94 -20.07
C ILE A 144 -19.98 27.30 -19.76
N ALA A 145 -20.34 28.32 -20.55
CA ALA A 145 -19.81 29.68 -20.40
C ALA A 145 -20.16 30.35 -19.05
N ARG A 146 -21.27 29.94 -18.41
CA ARG A 146 -21.68 30.43 -17.09
C ARG A 146 -22.26 29.31 -16.23
N LYS A 147 -21.46 28.79 -15.30
CA LYS A 147 -21.90 27.78 -14.33
C LYS A 147 -22.89 28.40 -13.33
N SER A 148 -23.94 27.66 -12.98
CA SER A 148 -24.83 28.00 -11.87
C SER A 148 -24.10 27.85 -10.53
N ALA A 149 -24.43 28.71 -9.55
CA ALA A 149 -23.84 28.66 -8.21
C ALA A 149 -24.05 27.28 -7.54
N LEU A 150 -25.23 26.69 -7.72
CA LEU A 150 -25.54 25.35 -7.20
C LEU A 150 -24.61 24.28 -7.79
N HIS A 151 -24.37 24.35 -9.10
CA HIS A 151 -23.53 23.38 -9.80
C HIS A 151 -22.07 23.47 -9.33
N SER A 152 -21.54 24.70 -9.18
CA SER A 152 -20.20 24.93 -8.65
C SER A 152 -20.04 24.43 -7.21
N GLN A 153 -21.09 24.52 -6.38
CA GLN A 153 -21.07 24.00 -5.01
C GLN A 153 -21.04 22.46 -4.98
N VAL A 154 -21.86 21.81 -5.81
CA VAL A 154 -21.87 20.34 -5.93
C VAL A 154 -20.52 19.82 -6.40
N GLU A 155 -19.94 20.45 -7.41
CA GLU A 155 -18.61 20.11 -7.94
C GLU A 155 -17.52 20.22 -6.88
N SER A 156 -17.51 21.32 -6.10
CA SER A 156 -16.56 21.51 -5.01
C SER A 156 -16.72 20.47 -3.90
N PHE A 157 -17.96 20.11 -3.57
CA PHE A 157 -18.27 19.05 -2.60
C PHE A 157 -17.79 17.67 -3.08
N LEU A 158 -18.04 17.33 -4.36
CA LEU A 158 -17.59 16.07 -4.95
C LEU A 158 -16.06 15.97 -5.02
N LEU A 159 -15.38 17.07 -5.36
CA LEU A 159 -13.91 17.14 -5.31
C LEU A 159 -13.37 16.89 -3.90
N PHE A 160 -13.97 17.54 -2.89
CA PHE A 160 -13.59 17.34 -1.49
C PHE A 160 -13.82 15.89 -1.04
N LEU A 161 -14.99 15.32 -1.33
CA LEU A 161 -15.32 13.94 -1.00
C LEU A 161 -14.34 12.96 -1.66
N SER A 162 -14.00 13.20 -2.92
CA SER A 162 -13.07 12.34 -3.66
C SER A 162 -11.65 12.42 -3.15
N PHE A 163 -11.22 13.62 -2.74
CA PHE A 163 -9.92 13.80 -2.09
C PHE A 163 -9.86 13.07 -0.74
N LEU A 164 -10.96 13.08 0.02
CA LEU A 164 -11.07 12.33 1.27
C LEU A 164 -10.97 10.82 1.00
N LEU A 165 -11.69 10.30 0.01
CA LEU A 165 -11.62 8.88 -0.38
C LEU A 165 -10.21 8.48 -0.85
N LEU A 166 -9.56 9.33 -1.64
CA LEU A 166 -8.17 9.12 -2.05
C LEU A 166 -7.22 9.09 -0.85
N SER A 167 -7.45 9.94 0.14
CA SER A 167 -6.67 9.95 1.39
C SER A 167 -6.88 8.69 2.21
N VAL A 168 -8.12 8.19 2.29
CA VAL A 168 -8.45 6.92 2.94
C VAL A 168 -7.70 5.75 2.28
N ASN A 169 -7.57 5.75 0.95
CA ASN A 169 -6.82 4.73 0.21
C ASN A 169 -5.37 4.58 0.71
N SER A 170 -4.73 5.68 1.10
CA SER A 170 -3.35 5.65 1.63
C SER A 170 -3.23 4.87 2.94
N ALA A 171 -4.30 4.83 3.74
CA ALA A 171 -4.37 4.02 4.97
C ALA A 171 -5.02 2.65 4.73
N ALA A 172 -5.81 2.51 3.67
CA ALA A 172 -6.61 1.31 3.37
C ALA A 172 -5.73 0.07 3.28
N ALA A 173 -4.56 0.15 2.64
CA ALA A 173 -3.62 -0.97 2.55
C ALA A 173 -3.37 -1.60 3.94
N CYS A 174 -3.00 -0.80 4.94
CA CYS A 174 -2.73 -1.27 6.30
C CYS A 174 -3.94 -2.01 6.92
N TYR A 175 -5.14 -1.43 6.79
CA TYR A 175 -6.37 -2.04 7.30
C TYR A 175 -6.73 -3.33 6.56
N ILE A 176 -6.55 -3.37 5.24
CA ILE A 176 -6.77 -4.57 4.41
C ILE A 176 -5.84 -5.69 4.87
N TYR A 177 -4.55 -5.41 5.11
CA TYR A 177 -3.60 -6.40 5.62
C TYR A 177 -4.00 -6.94 6.99
N LEU A 178 -4.49 -6.07 7.90
CA LEU A 178 -4.96 -6.46 9.23
C LEU A 178 -6.27 -7.29 9.18
N VAL A 179 -7.24 -6.89 8.36
CA VAL A 179 -8.57 -7.52 8.33
C VAL A 179 -8.60 -8.81 7.52
N LEU A 180 -7.82 -8.92 6.44
CA LEU A 180 -7.91 -10.09 5.55
C LEU A 180 -6.89 -11.19 5.87
N SER A 181 -5.68 -10.86 6.32
CA SER A 181 -4.65 -11.87 6.54
C SER A 181 -4.64 -12.42 7.96
N LYS A 182 -5.06 -13.68 8.13
CA LYS A 182 -4.95 -14.40 9.41
C LYS A 182 -3.50 -14.51 9.88
N SER A 183 -2.56 -14.78 8.95
CA SER A 183 -1.14 -14.86 9.26
C SER A 183 -0.60 -13.52 9.74
N PHE A 184 -0.96 -12.42 9.06
CA PHE A 184 -0.52 -11.08 9.47
C PHE A 184 -1.06 -10.70 10.86
N ARG A 185 -2.34 -11.00 11.15
CA ARG A 185 -2.89 -10.77 12.50
C ARG A 185 -2.15 -11.51 13.59
N ARG A 186 -1.75 -12.76 13.33
CA ARG A 186 -0.99 -13.57 14.28
C ARG A 186 0.37 -12.94 14.55
N ASP A 187 1.08 -12.56 13.50
CA ASP A 187 2.41 -11.94 13.60
C ASP A 187 2.32 -10.57 14.29
N PHE A 188 1.32 -9.74 13.94
CA PHE A 188 1.06 -8.45 14.57
C PHE A 188 0.73 -8.58 16.06
N LYS A 189 -0.13 -9.54 16.42
CA LYS A 189 -0.45 -9.85 17.82
C LYS A 189 0.79 -10.30 18.60
N GLN A 190 1.66 -11.10 17.98
CA GLN A 190 2.93 -11.53 18.60
C GLN A 190 3.87 -10.35 18.86
N ILE A 191 3.98 -9.41 17.91
CA ILE A 191 4.75 -8.17 18.10
C ILE A 191 4.17 -7.36 19.27
N PHE A 192 2.85 -7.20 19.32
CA PHE A 192 2.18 -6.45 20.39
C PHE A 192 2.40 -7.11 21.76
N ILE A 193 2.26 -8.43 21.85
CA ILE A 193 2.54 -9.20 23.08
C ILE A 193 4.01 -9.08 23.48
N TYR A 194 4.93 -9.12 22.52
CA TYR A 194 6.36 -8.97 22.77
C TYR A 194 6.69 -7.58 23.32
N ILE A 195 6.19 -6.52 22.69
CA ILE A 195 6.37 -5.13 23.14
C ILE A 195 5.76 -4.94 24.52
N TYR A 196 4.53 -5.41 24.73
CA TYR A 196 3.85 -5.34 26.03
C TYR A 196 4.67 -6.03 27.13
N ARG A 197 5.10 -7.29 26.91
CA ARG A 197 5.95 -8.02 27.86
C ARG A 197 7.29 -7.34 28.11
N LYS A 198 7.89 -6.72 27.10
CA LYS A 198 9.15 -5.99 27.23
C LYS A 198 8.97 -4.74 28.09
N LEU A 199 7.89 -3.99 27.88
CA LEU A 199 7.55 -2.81 28.68
C LEU A 199 7.24 -3.20 30.14
N THR A 200 6.44 -4.25 30.37
CA THR A 200 6.12 -4.70 31.74
C THR A 200 7.34 -5.24 32.48
N ARG A 201 8.26 -5.95 31.81
CA ARG A 201 9.51 -6.43 32.42
C ARG A 201 10.51 -5.31 32.74
N GLN A 202 10.49 -4.20 32.00
CA GLN A 202 11.33 -3.04 32.34
C GLN A 202 10.82 -2.32 33.60
N THR A 203 9.51 -2.39 33.88
CA THR A 203 8.93 -1.83 35.11
C THR A 203 9.36 -2.59 36.38
N GLU A 204 9.60 -3.90 36.30
CA GLU A 204 10.02 -4.71 37.47
C GLU A 204 11.49 -4.50 37.89
N VAL A 205 12.37 -4.03 37.00
CA VAL A 205 13.82 -3.90 37.28
C VAL A 205 14.19 -2.56 37.94
N VAL A 206 13.28 -1.57 37.99
CA VAL A 206 13.58 -0.22 38.52
C VAL A 206 13.17 -0.03 39.99
N THR A 207 12.56 -1.02 40.64
CA THR A 207 12.14 -0.93 42.05
C THR A 207 12.93 -1.82 43.00
N VAL A 208 14.27 -1.83 42.97
CA VAL A 208 15.08 -2.20 44.14
C VAL A 208 16.40 -1.42 44.17
N HIS A 209 16.40 -0.28 44.86
CA HIS A 209 17.63 0.28 45.43
C HIS A 209 17.41 0.53 46.93
N GLY A 210 17.47 -0.56 47.70
CA GLY A 210 17.88 -0.55 49.10
C GLY A 210 19.26 -1.23 49.18
N PRO A 211 20.25 -0.67 49.90
CA PRO A 211 21.61 -1.18 49.91
C PRO A 211 21.73 -2.39 50.84
N THR A 212 22.75 -3.22 50.60
CA THR A 212 23.12 -4.49 51.29
C THR A 212 22.32 -5.71 50.82
N GLY A 213 22.91 -6.82 50.36
CA GLY A 213 24.28 -7.27 50.26
C GLY A 213 24.25 -8.75 49.80
N THR A 214 25.32 -9.21 49.13
CA THR A 214 25.67 -10.61 48.82
C THR A 214 24.78 -11.42 47.86
N ILE A 215 25.25 -11.55 46.62
CA ILE A 215 24.84 -12.57 45.65
C ILE A 215 25.79 -13.78 45.80
N LYS A 216 25.27 -14.92 46.26
CA LYS A 216 25.95 -16.23 46.12
C LYS A 216 25.60 -16.83 44.75
N ARG A 217 26.64 -17.11 43.97
CA ARG A 217 26.60 -17.82 42.68
C ARG A 217 26.83 -19.30 42.96
N ASN A 218 25.79 -20.14 42.87
CA ASN A 218 25.97 -21.59 42.88
C ASN A 218 25.86 -22.12 41.45
N THR A 219 26.96 -22.70 40.99
CA THR A 219 27.10 -23.53 39.80
C THR A 219 26.96 -24.99 40.23
N GLN A 220 26.04 -25.75 39.63
CA GLN A 220 26.03 -27.22 39.57
C GLN A 220 25.54 -27.55 38.15
N VAL A 221 26.41 -28.04 37.25
CA VAL A 221 26.78 -29.46 37.00
C VAL A 221 25.56 -30.35 36.84
#